data_AF-X1SY22-F1
#
_entry.id   AF-X1SY22-F1
#
_cell.length_a   1.000
_cell.length_b   1.000
_cell.length_c   1.000
_cell.angle_alpha   90.00
_cell.angle_beta   90.00
_cell.angle_gamma   90.00
#
_symmetry.space_group_name_H-M   'P 1'
#
loop_
_entity.id
_entity.type
_entity.pdbx_description
1 polymer ?
#
loop_
_entity_poly.entity_id
_entity_poly.type
_entity_poly.pdbx_seq_one_letter_code
_entity_poly.pdbx_strand_id
1 'polypeptide(L)'
;DKGEEFESYRPKPEEAKKELPEQPVKEKDEEEKEIPRVEKETTVDQQAVREEDWTSGGISPRAKQFAMAHNVNLDRIAGSGPHGRTLERDVIKYFHTTPRSSSLAGKLLDEGWKHKGTYSGTGGMIIREDLRQPGKRLSTIRTTIAKHMHSSLIETAQYTITISARADAILSLRKKIKSIATEHSIPNITINDMVMYAVIRTLVSYPELNAEFIGGKVYQYEDINLAFACDTPRGLMVPVVRSAQKLSLEELSLAVEKLSNEAVS
;
A
#
# COMPACT_ATOMS: atom_id res chain seq x y z
N ASP A 1 0.11 -36.08 24.43
CA ASP A 1 0.48 -34.97 23.53
C ASP A 1 1.41 -34.01 24.22
N LYS A 2 2.66 -33.99 23.76
CA LYS A 2 3.73 -33.13 24.28
C LYS A 2 3.58 -31.76 23.63
N GLY A 3 3.32 -30.73 24.44
CA GLY A 3 3.21 -29.34 23.98
C GLY A 3 4.56 -28.82 23.48
N GLU A 4 4.54 -28.09 22.38
CA GLU A 4 5.72 -27.47 21.80
C GLU A 4 6.28 -26.37 22.72
N GLU A 5 7.60 -26.37 22.92
CA GLU A 5 8.32 -25.50 23.84
C GLU A 5 8.46 -24.08 23.29
N PHE A 6 7.98 -23.10 24.05
CA PHE A 6 7.92 -21.67 23.73
C PHE A 6 9.29 -20.95 23.80
N GLU A 7 10.33 -21.63 24.28
CA GLU A 7 11.67 -21.05 24.50
C GLU A 7 12.35 -20.54 23.21
N SER A 8 11.97 -21.05 22.04
CA SER A 8 12.56 -20.70 20.74
C SER A 8 12.17 -19.32 20.19
N TYR A 9 11.12 -18.70 20.73
CA TYR A 9 10.60 -17.41 20.25
C TYR A 9 11.05 -16.20 21.08
N ARG A 10 11.90 -16.40 22.09
CA ARG A 10 12.40 -15.30 22.92
C ARG A 10 13.66 -14.70 22.26
N PRO A 11 13.64 -13.45 21.78
CA PRO A 11 14.83 -12.82 21.22
C PRO A 11 15.92 -12.71 22.30
N LYS A 12 17.13 -13.16 21.98
CA LYS A 12 18.26 -13.20 22.92
C LYS A 12 18.73 -11.78 23.28
N PRO A 13 19.16 -11.50 24.53
CA PRO A 13 19.52 -10.16 24.98
C PRO A 13 20.77 -9.55 24.32
N GLU A 14 21.54 -10.33 23.56
CA GLU A 14 22.85 -9.91 23.04
C GLU A 14 22.78 -9.19 21.67
N GLU A 15 21.65 -9.19 20.97
CA GLU A 15 21.52 -8.50 19.67
C GLU A 15 20.94 -7.08 19.76
N ALA A 16 20.60 -6.60 20.97
CA ALA A 16 20.01 -5.27 21.21
C ALA A 16 21.04 -4.14 21.39
N LYS A 17 22.31 -4.35 21.04
CA LYS A 17 23.37 -3.32 21.06
C LYS A 17 24.03 -3.18 19.69
N LYS A 18 23.29 -2.59 18.74
CA LYS A 18 23.90 -1.89 17.61
C LYS A 18 23.48 -0.43 17.69
N GLU A 19 24.42 0.38 18.16
CA GLU A 19 24.35 1.84 18.21
C GLU A 19 24.06 2.40 16.81
N LEU A 20 23.03 3.23 16.69
CA LEU A 20 22.84 4.08 15.52
C LEU A 20 23.85 5.23 15.60
N PRO A 21 24.57 5.57 14.52
CA PRO A 21 25.52 6.67 14.55
C PRO A 21 24.80 8.03 14.62
N GLU A 22 25.09 8.79 15.68
CA GLU A 22 24.77 10.22 15.79
C GLU A 22 25.51 11.00 14.69
N GLN A 23 24.76 11.76 13.89
CA GLN A 23 25.34 12.77 13.00
C GLN A 23 25.24 14.15 13.67
N PRO A 24 26.31 14.95 13.68
CA PRO A 24 26.30 16.26 14.30
C PRO A 24 25.49 17.26 13.45
N VAL A 25 24.54 17.94 14.09
CA VAL A 25 23.85 19.10 13.53
C VAL A 25 24.85 20.25 13.44
N LYS A 26 25.15 20.71 12.22
CA LYS A 26 25.84 21.98 11.97
C LYS A 26 24.80 23.04 11.64
N GLU A 27 24.67 24.00 12.53
CA GLU A 27 24.07 25.32 12.26
C GLU A 27 24.83 25.97 11.09
N LYS A 28 24.07 26.53 10.14
CA LYS A 28 24.58 27.47 9.15
C LYS A 28 23.58 28.58 8.99
N ASP A 29 24.10 29.78 9.21
CA ASP A 29 23.47 31.08 9.15
C ASP A 29 22.80 31.37 7.80
N GLU A 30 21.74 32.17 7.91
CA GLU A 30 21.02 32.83 6.83
C GLU A 30 21.95 33.84 6.13
N GLU A 31 22.02 33.78 4.80
CA GLU A 31 22.45 34.91 3.99
C GLU A 31 21.57 35.01 2.74
N GLU A 32 20.84 36.13 2.71
CA GLU A 32 19.91 36.59 1.70
C GLU A 32 20.66 36.95 0.41
N LYS A 33 20.29 36.34 -0.73
CA LYS A 33 20.74 36.78 -2.06
C LYS A 33 19.58 36.89 -3.04
N GLU A 34 19.49 38.09 -3.60
CA GLU A 34 18.54 38.59 -4.57
C GLU A 34 18.42 37.73 -5.84
N ILE A 35 17.19 37.68 -6.37
CA ILE A 35 16.80 36.94 -7.56
C ILE A 35 16.86 37.89 -8.77
N PRO A 36 17.58 37.57 -9.87
CA PRO A 36 17.30 38.18 -11.16
C PRO A 36 16.24 37.36 -11.89
N ARG A 37 15.15 38.06 -12.19
CA ARG A 37 14.02 37.69 -13.06
C ARG A 37 14.50 37.45 -14.50
N VAL A 38 14.18 36.28 -15.07
CA VAL A 38 14.18 36.05 -16.52
C VAL A 38 12.85 35.46 -16.93
N GLU A 39 12.33 36.02 -18.02
CA GLU A 39 10.98 35.85 -18.54
C GLU A 39 10.75 34.53 -19.26
N LYS A 40 9.46 34.28 -19.47
CA LYS A 40 8.80 33.07 -19.93
C LYS A 40 9.18 32.67 -21.35
N GLU A 41 9.40 31.37 -21.55
CA GLU A 41 8.92 30.68 -22.75
C GLU A 41 8.17 29.40 -22.35
N THR A 42 6.91 29.37 -22.77
CA THR A 42 5.92 28.30 -22.69
C THR A 42 6.14 27.25 -23.77
N THR A 43 5.99 25.97 -23.43
CA THR A 43 5.34 24.91 -24.25
C THR A 43 5.23 23.65 -23.38
N VAL A 44 4.08 23.35 -22.76
CA VAL A 44 2.91 22.62 -23.29
C VAL A 44 3.19 21.13 -23.56
N ASP A 45 2.79 20.34 -22.55
CA ASP A 45 2.03 19.08 -22.57
C ASP A 45 1.83 18.39 -23.93
N GLN A 46 2.22 17.12 -24.02
CA GLN A 46 1.80 16.21 -25.08
C GLN A 46 1.54 14.80 -24.53
N GLN A 47 0.33 14.61 -24.02
CA GLN A 47 -0.45 13.42 -24.37
C GLN A 47 -1.68 13.85 -25.18
N ALA A 48 -1.60 13.69 -26.49
CA ALA A 48 -2.77 13.51 -27.33
C ALA A 48 -2.39 12.59 -28.49
N VAL A 49 -2.95 11.39 -28.44
CA VAL A 49 -3.00 10.45 -29.56
C VAL A 49 -3.67 11.17 -30.73
N ARG A 50 -2.96 11.28 -31.85
CA ARG A 50 -3.57 11.46 -33.16
C ARG A 50 -3.08 10.32 -34.05
N GLU A 51 -4.02 9.45 -34.40
CA GLU A 51 -3.97 8.70 -35.65
C GLU A 51 -4.02 9.73 -36.78
N GLU A 52 -2.87 10.03 -37.38
CA GLU A 52 -2.79 10.75 -38.65
C GLU A 52 -2.22 9.77 -39.68
N ASP A 53 -3.04 9.46 -40.68
CA ASP A 53 -2.70 8.68 -41.85
C ASP A 53 -1.45 9.26 -42.54
N TRP A 54 -0.33 8.55 -42.43
CA TRP A 54 0.89 8.89 -43.15
C TRP A 54 0.69 8.69 -44.65
N THR A 55 0.41 9.76 -45.38
CA THR A 55 0.51 9.80 -46.84
C THR A 55 1.99 9.80 -47.26
N SER A 56 2.60 8.61 -47.19
CA SER A 56 3.57 8.02 -48.12
C SER A 56 4.65 8.92 -48.74
N GLY A 57 5.48 9.54 -47.91
CA GLY A 57 6.87 9.84 -48.28
C GLY A 57 7.69 8.55 -48.31
N GLY A 58 7.66 7.79 -49.41
CA GLY A 58 8.29 6.46 -49.50
C GLY A 58 9.76 6.40 -49.06
N ILE A 59 10.17 5.29 -48.47
CA ILE A 59 11.51 5.09 -47.86
C ILE A 59 12.63 5.18 -48.92
N SER A 60 13.78 5.78 -48.59
CA SER A 60 14.94 5.81 -49.50
C SER A 60 15.62 4.42 -49.60
N PRO A 61 16.14 4.00 -50.77
CA PRO A 61 16.79 2.68 -50.92
C PRO A 61 17.96 2.47 -49.96
N ARG A 62 18.72 3.54 -49.67
CA ARG A 62 19.83 3.53 -48.71
C ARG A 62 19.33 3.40 -47.26
N ALA A 63 18.25 4.09 -46.89
CA ALA A 63 17.59 3.90 -45.60
C ALA A 63 17.07 2.46 -45.44
N LYS A 64 16.48 1.88 -46.50
CA LYS A 64 16.01 0.49 -46.49
C LYS A 64 17.17 -0.51 -46.33
N GLN A 65 18.27 -0.31 -47.05
CA GLN A 65 19.48 -1.14 -46.91
C GLN A 65 20.08 -1.05 -45.50
N PHE A 66 20.21 0.16 -44.95
CA PHE A 66 20.74 0.37 -43.60
C PHE A 66 19.83 -0.25 -42.53
N ALA A 67 18.51 -0.07 -42.65
CA ALA A 67 17.54 -0.66 -41.74
C ALA A 67 17.53 -2.20 -41.79
N MET A 68 17.65 -2.80 -42.98
CA MET A 68 17.76 -4.26 -43.13
C MET A 68 19.08 -4.79 -42.55
N ALA A 69 20.21 -4.08 -42.75
CA ALA A 69 21.51 -4.48 -42.23
C ALA A 69 21.58 -4.43 -40.68
N HIS A 70 20.85 -3.50 -40.07
CA HIS A 70 20.89 -3.24 -38.63
C HIS A 70 19.60 -3.63 -37.89
N ASN A 71 18.68 -4.34 -38.55
CA ASN A 71 17.40 -4.80 -38.03
C ASN A 71 16.58 -3.68 -37.34
N VAL A 72 16.53 -2.51 -37.98
CA VAL A 72 15.81 -1.34 -37.48
C VAL A 72 14.40 -1.33 -38.05
N ASN A 73 13.39 -1.20 -37.19
CA ASN A 73 12.01 -1.05 -37.63
C ASN A 73 11.78 0.38 -38.18
N LEU A 74 11.38 0.47 -39.45
CA LEU A 74 11.21 1.71 -40.20
C LEU A 74 9.88 2.41 -39.91
N ASP A 75 8.88 1.69 -39.39
CA ASP A 75 7.52 2.21 -39.17
C ASP A 75 7.45 3.28 -38.07
N ARG A 76 8.49 3.35 -37.23
CA ARG A 76 8.58 4.28 -36.07
C ARG A 76 9.49 5.49 -36.33
N ILE A 77 9.96 5.68 -37.57
CA ILE A 77 10.94 6.71 -37.93
C ILE A 77 10.29 7.80 -38.78
N ALA A 78 10.12 9.00 -38.21
CA ALA A 78 9.68 10.18 -38.96
C ALA A 78 10.79 10.61 -39.95
N GLY A 79 10.42 10.71 -41.23
CA GLY A 79 11.35 11.08 -42.31
C GLY A 79 11.57 12.59 -42.41
N SER A 80 12.83 13.02 -42.51
CA SER A 80 13.22 14.43 -42.70
C SER A 80 13.44 14.82 -44.18
N GLY A 81 13.10 13.94 -45.12
CA GLY A 81 13.25 14.16 -46.55
C GLY A 81 12.05 14.87 -47.19
N PRO A 82 12.20 15.31 -48.46
CA PRO A 82 11.09 15.93 -49.21
C PRO A 82 9.86 15.02 -49.23
N HIS A 83 8.68 15.60 -48.97
CA HIS A 83 7.40 14.87 -48.86
C HIS A 83 7.33 13.83 -47.72
N GLY A 84 8.13 13.98 -46.65
CA GLY A 84 8.12 13.06 -45.50
C GLY A 84 8.94 11.78 -45.69
N ARG A 85 9.83 11.77 -46.69
CA ARG A 85 10.68 10.61 -47.02
C ARG A 85 11.69 10.28 -45.93
N THR A 86 11.75 9.02 -45.49
CA THR A 86 12.77 8.53 -44.56
C THR A 86 14.14 8.42 -45.25
N LEU A 87 15.08 9.28 -44.82
CA LEU A 87 16.45 9.31 -45.32
C LEU A 87 17.37 8.42 -44.47
N GLU A 88 18.52 8.04 -45.04
CA GLU A 88 19.55 7.25 -44.36
C GLU A 88 19.99 7.90 -43.03
N ARG A 89 20.15 9.23 -43.02
CA ARG A 89 20.48 10.02 -41.81
C ARG A 89 19.44 9.88 -40.70
N ASP A 90 18.17 9.69 -41.04
CA ASP A 90 17.09 9.59 -40.05
C ASP A 90 17.13 8.20 -39.39
N VAL A 91 17.40 7.16 -40.18
CA VAL A 91 17.59 5.80 -39.67
C VAL A 91 18.86 5.70 -38.83
N ILE A 92 19.96 6.33 -39.25
CA ILE A 92 21.21 6.38 -38.47
C ILE A 92 20.99 7.12 -37.16
N LYS A 93 20.36 8.29 -37.18
CA LYS A 93 20.02 9.04 -35.95
C LYS A 93 19.18 8.18 -35.03
N TYR A 94 18.10 7.60 -35.55
CA TYR A 94 17.23 6.71 -34.78
C TYR A 94 17.99 5.50 -34.20
N PHE A 95 18.93 4.93 -34.95
CA PHE A 95 19.77 3.81 -34.53
C PHE A 95 20.75 4.15 -33.40
N HIS A 96 21.19 5.41 -33.31
CA HIS A 96 22.08 5.89 -32.25
C HIS A 96 21.32 6.46 -31.04
N THR A 97 20.12 7.00 -31.23
CA THR A 97 19.34 7.63 -30.16
C THR A 97 18.38 6.67 -29.45
N THR A 98 17.98 5.57 -30.11
CA THR A 98 17.07 4.59 -29.51
C THR A 98 17.86 3.50 -28.80
N PRO A 99 17.69 3.31 -27.47
CA PRO A 99 18.34 2.22 -26.76
C PRO A 99 17.86 0.89 -27.33
N ARG A 100 18.80 0.07 -27.81
CA ARG A 100 18.48 -1.25 -28.36
C ARG A 100 17.98 -2.13 -27.23
N SER A 101 17.05 -3.04 -27.50
CA SER A 101 16.74 -4.12 -26.56
C SER A 101 17.33 -5.42 -27.08
N SER A 102 17.92 -6.22 -26.19
CA SER A 102 18.22 -7.61 -26.51
C SER A 102 16.94 -8.37 -26.92
N SER A 103 17.05 -9.43 -27.71
CA SER A 103 15.89 -10.24 -28.13
C SER A 103 15.05 -10.73 -26.94
N LEU A 104 15.72 -11.07 -25.83
CA LEU A 104 15.07 -11.46 -24.58
C LEU A 104 14.37 -10.26 -23.91
N ALA A 105 15.04 -9.10 -23.83
CA ALA A 105 14.46 -7.90 -23.23
C ALA A 105 13.27 -7.35 -24.03
N GLY A 106 13.31 -7.43 -25.38
CA GLY A 106 12.20 -7.04 -26.24
C GLY A 106 10.94 -7.86 -25.94
N LYS A 107 11.07 -9.19 -25.85
CA LYS A 107 9.96 -10.08 -25.48
C LYS A 107 9.38 -9.76 -24.10
N LEU A 108 10.23 -9.50 -23.11
CA LEU A 108 9.79 -9.17 -21.76
C LEU A 108 9.07 -7.81 -21.70
N LEU A 109 9.51 -6.83 -22.48
CA LEU A 109 8.82 -5.54 -22.60
C LEU A 109 7.42 -5.70 -23.21
N ASP A 110 7.27 -6.56 -24.23
CA ASP A 110 5.97 -6.89 -24.82
C ASP A 110 5.06 -7.63 -23.83
N GLU A 111 5.62 -8.45 -22.94
CA GLU A 111 4.92 -9.09 -21.81
C GLU A 111 4.58 -8.13 -20.65
N GLY A 112 4.83 -6.83 -20.81
CA GLY A 112 4.46 -5.78 -19.85
C GLY A 112 5.49 -5.52 -18.75
N TRP A 113 6.71 -6.03 -18.89
CA TRP A 113 7.81 -5.66 -17.98
C TRP A 113 8.15 -4.18 -18.14
N LYS A 114 8.55 -3.55 -17.04
CA LYS A 114 8.89 -2.12 -17.02
C LYS A 114 10.38 -1.91 -16.91
N HIS A 115 10.86 -0.87 -17.55
CA HIS A 115 12.26 -0.46 -17.48
C HIS A 115 12.60 0.11 -16.10
N LYS A 116 13.77 -0.26 -15.55
CA LYS A 116 14.26 0.25 -14.26
C LYS A 116 14.95 1.61 -14.36
N GLY A 117 15.18 2.14 -15.56
CA GLY A 117 15.85 3.43 -15.80
C GLY A 117 17.37 3.33 -15.99
N THR A 118 17.92 2.12 -16.07
CA THR A 118 19.34 1.85 -16.30
C THR A 118 19.55 1.07 -17.58
N TYR A 119 20.56 1.41 -18.39
CA TYR A 119 20.92 0.68 -19.61
C TYR A 119 22.29 0.01 -19.41
N SER A 120 22.30 -1.22 -18.91
CA SER A 120 23.55 -1.90 -18.50
C SER A 120 24.15 -2.80 -19.58
N GLY A 121 23.46 -3.01 -20.70
CA GLY A 121 23.99 -3.78 -21.82
C GLY A 121 25.03 -3.02 -22.64
N THR A 122 25.86 -3.78 -23.36
CA THR A 122 26.92 -3.25 -24.24
C THR A 122 26.37 -2.22 -25.22
N GLY A 123 26.94 -1.01 -25.22
CA GLY A 123 26.51 0.09 -26.09
C GLY A 123 25.18 0.73 -25.68
N GLY A 124 24.79 0.65 -24.40
CA GLY A 124 23.53 1.22 -23.90
C GLY A 124 22.30 0.39 -24.27
N MET A 125 22.49 -0.93 -24.44
CA MET A 125 21.40 -1.86 -24.74
C MET A 125 20.62 -2.21 -23.46
N ILE A 126 19.29 -2.28 -23.56
CA ILE A 126 18.40 -2.82 -22.53
C ILE A 126 18.56 -4.35 -22.50
N ILE A 127 19.03 -4.86 -21.37
CA ILE A 127 19.12 -6.29 -21.09
C ILE A 127 18.06 -6.70 -20.07
N ARG A 128 17.93 -8.01 -19.79
CA ARG A 128 16.91 -8.53 -18.88
C ARG A 128 17.02 -7.93 -17.47
N GLU A 129 18.25 -7.67 -17.03
CA GLU A 129 18.59 -7.13 -15.72
C GLU A 129 18.03 -5.72 -15.50
N ASP A 130 17.91 -4.96 -16.60
CA ASP A 130 17.34 -3.61 -16.65
C ASP A 130 15.81 -3.60 -16.60
N LEU A 131 15.17 -4.77 -16.63
CA LEU A 131 13.73 -4.91 -16.58
C LEU A 131 13.24 -5.36 -15.21
N ARG A 132 12.06 -4.89 -14.85
CA ARG A 132 11.31 -5.28 -13.67
C ARG A 132 10.01 -5.92 -14.11
N GLN A 133 9.68 -7.04 -13.47
CA GLN A 133 8.38 -7.69 -13.65
C GLN A 133 7.24 -6.70 -13.38
N PRO A 134 6.15 -6.77 -14.16
CA PRO A 134 4.96 -5.99 -13.86
C PRO A 134 4.49 -6.31 -12.44
N GLY A 135 4.10 -5.27 -11.70
CA GLY A 135 3.50 -5.47 -10.37
C GLY A 135 2.16 -6.19 -10.48
N LYS A 136 1.87 -7.06 -9.51
CA LYS A 136 0.54 -7.67 -9.39
C LYS A 136 -0.48 -6.60 -8.98
N ARG A 137 -1.55 -6.44 -9.75
CA ARG A 137 -2.66 -5.56 -9.35
C ARG A 137 -3.29 -6.11 -8.06
N LEU A 138 -3.44 -5.24 -7.06
CA LEU A 138 -4.18 -5.56 -5.84
C LEU A 138 -5.68 -5.44 -6.12
N SER A 139 -6.50 -6.15 -5.34
CA SER A 139 -7.94 -5.91 -5.35
C SER A 139 -8.25 -4.51 -4.84
N THR A 140 -9.40 -3.96 -5.22
CA THR A 140 -9.85 -2.63 -4.77
C THR A 140 -9.91 -2.56 -3.24
N ILE A 141 -10.45 -3.60 -2.60
CA ILE A 141 -10.53 -3.71 -1.13
C ILE A 141 -9.12 -3.62 -0.51
N ARG A 142 -8.16 -4.41 -1.02
CA ARG A 142 -6.80 -4.42 -0.47
C ARG A 142 -6.07 -3.08 -0.70
N THR A 143 -6.34 -2.42 -1.82
CA THR A 143 -5.81 -1.07 -2.11
C THR A 143 -6.32 -0.05 -1.10
N THR A 144 -7.63 -0.06 -0.80
CA THR A 144 -8.24 0.83 0.19
C THR A 144 -7.70 0.56 1.59
N ILE A 145 -7.59 -0.71 2.00
CA ILE A 145 -7.00 -1.08 3.29
C ILE A 145 -5.56 -0.54 3.39
N ALA A 146 -4.74 -0.76 2.37
CA ALA A 146 -3.36 -0.28 2.35
C ALA A 146 -3.28 1.25 2.49
N LYS A 147 -4.16 1.99 1.81
CA LYS A 147 -4.25 3.44 1.92
C LYS A 147 -4.58 3.90 3.34
N HIS A 148 -5.63 3.34 3.96
CA HIS A 148 -6.04 3.72 5.32
C HIS A 148 -4.99 3.34 6.37
N MET A 149 -4.39 2.15 6.26
CA MET A 149 -3.31 1.74 7.17
C MET A 149 -2.11 2.67 7.10
N HIS A 150 -1.72 3.08 5.89
CA HIS A 150 -0.63 4.02 5.68
C HIS A 150 -0.96 5.40 6.23
N SER A 151 -2.16 5.94 5.96
CA SER A 151 -2.63 7.19 6.56
C SER A 151 -2.60 7.15 8.09
N SER A 152 -3.14 6.09 8.70
CA SER A 152 -3.16 5.93 10.16
C SER A 152 -1.75 5.93 10.78
N LEU A 153 -0.79 5.26 10.13
CA LEU A 153 0.60 5.19 10.59
C LEU A 153 1.34 6.53 10.49
N ILE A 154 1.02 7.34 9.48
CA ILE A 154 1.67 8.64 9.27
C ILE A 154 1.04 9.73 10.13
N GLU A 155 -0.28 9.74 10.25
CA GLU A 155 -1.02 10.80 10.91
C GLU A 155 -0.98 10.67 12.44
N THR A 156 -0.83 9.44 12.97
CA THR A 156 -0.91 9.18 14.41
C THR A 156 0.47 8.90 15.02
N ALA A 157 0.78 9.54 16.15
CA ALA A 157 1.91 9.15 17.00
C ALA A 157 1.55 7.86 17.77
N GLN A 158 1.92 6.71 17.23
CA GLN A 158 1.60 5.42 17.84
C GLN A 158 2.47 5.15 19.08
N TYR A 159 1.82 4.85 20.20
CA TYR A 159 2.47 4.35 21.41
C TYR A 159 1.85 3.03 21.82
N THR A 160 2.67 2.01 22.03
CA THR A 160 2.21 0.66 22.38
C THR A 160 2.45 0.39 23.85
N ILE A 161 1.38 0.14 24.60
CA ILE A 161 1.43 -0.31 25.99
C ILE A 161 1.06 -1.79 26.02
N THR A 162 1.89 -2.60 26.66
CA THR A 162 1.60 -4.03 26.88
C THR A 162 1.55 -4.32 28.37
N ILE A 163 0.42 -4.85 28.82
CA ILE A 163 0.19 -5.27 30.21
C ILE A 163 -0.41 -6.67 30.23
N SER A 164 -0.22 -7.38 31.34
CA SER A 164 -0.80 -8.70 31.58
C SER A 164 -1.78 -8.63 32.75
N ALA A 165 -2.92 -9.32 32.62
CA ALA A 165 -3.92 -9.45 33.67
C ALA A 165 -4.29 -10.92 33.88
N ARG A 166 -4.56 -11.31 35.13
CA ARG A 166 -5.01 -12.68 35.43
C ARG A 166 -6.45 -12.89 34.98
N ALA A 167 -6.69 -13.97 34.23
CA ALA A 167 -8.01 -14.33 33.71
C ALA A 167 -8.82 -15.27 34.64
N ASP A 168 -8.31 -15.63 35.82
CA ASP A 168 -8.97 -16.63 36.69
C ASP A 168 -10.43 -16.25 37.03
N ALA A 169 -10.65 -14.97 37.36
CA ALA A 169 -11.97 -14.45 37.68
C ALA A 169 -12.93 -14.51 36.48
N ILE A 170 -12.50 -14.06 35.29
CA ILE A 170 -13.35 -14.06 34.08
C ILE A 170 -13.71 -15.48 33.66
N LEU A 171 -12.76 -16.41 33.76
CA LEU A 171 -12.97 -17.82 33.44
C LEU A 171 -13.92 -18.50 34.45
N SER A 172 -13.77 -18.21 35.75
CA SER A 172 -14.67 -18.74 36.77
C SER A 172 -16.10 -18.22 36.62
N LEU A 173 -16.27 -16.93 36.30
CA LEU A 173 -17.58 -16.32 36.04
C LEU A 173 -18.22 -16.94 34.80
N ARG A 174 -17.47 -17.12 33.71
CA ARG A 174 -17.97 -17.76 32.49
C ARG A 174 -18.47 -19.19 32.76
N LYS A 175 -17.76 -19.96 33.60
CA LYS A 175 -18.20 -21.31 33.99
C LYS A 175 -19.56 -21.29 34.69
N LYS A 176 -19.76 -20.33 35.61
CA LYS A 176 -21.04 -20.15 36.33
C LYS A 176 -22.17 -19.73 35.39
N ILE A 177 -21.90 -18.79 34.49
CA ILE A 177 -22.88 -18.36 33.47
C ILE A 177 -23.27 -19.55 32.60
N LYS A 178 -22.31 -20.35 32.14
CA LYS A 178 -22.56 -21.52 31.29
C LYS A 178 -23.42 -22.59 31.98
N SER A 179 -23.23 -22.83 33.29
CA SER A 179 -24.11 -23.75 34.02
C SER A 179 -25.56 -23.26 34.08
N ILE A 180 -25.78 -21.96 34.25
CA ILE A 180 -27.11 -21.35 34.34
C ILE A 180 -27.76 -21.25 32.94
N ALA A 181 -26.97 -20.96 31.91
CA ALA A 181 -27.45 -20.81 30.54
C ALA A 181 -28.13 -22.07 29.99
N THR A 182 -27.72 -23.25 30.48
CA THR A 182 -28.32 -24.54 30.10
C THR A 182 -29.78 -24.66 30.58
N GLU A 183 -30.13 -23.94 31.64
CA GLU A 183 -31.45 -23.96 32.28
C GLU A 183 -32.37 -22.84 31.78
N HIS A 184 -31.81 -21.68 31.42
CA HIS A 184 -32.56 -20.46 31.10
C HIS A 184 -32.46 -19.98 29.63
N SER A 185 -31.94 -20.79 28.72
CA SER A 185 -31.79 -20.44 27.29
C SER A 185 -31.02 -19.12 27.04
N ILE A 186 -30.02 -18.86 27.87
CA ILE A 186 -29.16 -17.66 27.76
C ILE A 186 -28.16 -17.88 26.59
N PRO A 187 -27.84 -16.84 25.79
CA PRO A 187 -26.81 -16.92 24.75
C PRO A 187 -25.45 -17.40 25.28
N ASN A 188 -24.67 -18.04 24.41
CA ASN A 188 -23.35 -18.56 24.75
C ASN A 188 -22.31 -17.44 24.86
N ILE A 189 -22.22 -16.82 26.04
CA ILE A 189 -21.29 -15.74 26.31
C ILE A 189 -19.83 -16.22 26.18
N THR A 190 -19.09 -15.57 25.27
CA THR A 190 -17.68 -15.86 24.99
C THR A 190 -16.74 -15.04 25.87
N ILE A 191 -15.46 -15.42 25.93
CA ILE A 191 -14.45 -14.61 26.62
C ILE A 191 -14.32 -13.24 25.95
N ASN A 192 -14.41 -13.20 24.61
CA ASN A 192 -14.35 -11.96 23.85
C ASN A 192 -15.48 -11.00 24.26
N ASP A 193 -16.72 -11.49 24.42
CA ASP A 193 -17.85 -10.67 24.85
C ASP A 193 -17.63 -10.05 26.23
N MET A 194 -17.06 -10.83 27.17
CA MET A 194 -16.75 -10.35 28.51
C MET A 194 -15.62 -9.32 28.51
N VAL A 195 -14.61 -9.49 27.66
CA VAL A 195 -13.52 -8.51 27.48
C VAL A 195 -14.05 -7.23 26.85
N MET A 196 -14.84 -7.33 25.78
CA MET A 196 -15.48 -6.17 25.14
C MET A 196 -16.38 -5.42 26.12
N TYR A 197 -17.18 -6.13 26.92
CA TYR A 197 -18.01 -5.53 27.95
C TYR A 197 -17.18 -4.78 29.00
N ALA A 198 -16.07 -5.37 29.45
CA ALA A 198 -15.14 -4.70 30.37
C ALA A 198 -14.52 -3.43 29.77
N VAL A 199 -14.13 -3.47 28.49
CA VAL A 199 -13.63 -2.30 27.75
C VAL A 199 -14.70 -1.20 27.69
N ILE A 200 -15.94 -1.55 27.32
CA ILE A 200 -17.05 -0.58 27.25
C ILE A 200 -17.28 0.08 28.61
N ARG A 201 -17.33 -0.69 29.71
CA ARG A 201 -17.50 -0.14 31.06
C ARG A 201 -16.32 0.74 31.49
N THR A 202 -15.12 0.42 31.02
CA THR A 202 -13.93 1.24 31.25
C THR A 202 -14.04 2.57 30.50
N LEU A 203 -14.45 2.57 29.23
CA LEU A 203 -14.64 3.79 28.43
C LEU A 203 -15.72 4.71 29.02
N VAL A 204 -16.78 4.16 29.64
CA VAL A 204 -17.77 4.95 30.39
C VAL A 204 -17.13 5.65 31.61
N SER A 205 -16.19 4.98 32.28
CA SER A 205 -15.52 5.51 33.47
C SER A 205 -14.38 6.49 33.13
N TYR A 206 -13.80 6.36 31.93
CA TYR A 206 -12.71 7.19 31.42
C TYR A 206 -13.06 7.78 30.04
N PRO A 207 -13.94 8.79 29.97
CA PRO A 207 -14.41 9.37 28.70
C PRO A 207 -13.30 9.99 27.85
N GLU A 208 -12.18 10.38 28.45
CA GLU A 208 -10.99 10.89 27.76
C GLU A 208 -10.42 9.91 26.73
N LEU A 209 -10.67 8.60 26.91
CA LEU A 209 -10.26 7.55 25.98
C LEU A 209 -11.23 7.37 24.80
N ASN A 210 -12.45 7.89 24.89
CA ASN A 210 -13.44 7.89 23.81
C ASN A 210 -13.47 9.25 23.10
N ALA A 211 -12.33 9.64 22.54
CA ALA A 211 -12.13 10.98 21.98
C ALA A 211 -11.33 10.96 20.68
N GLU A 212 -11.46 12.02 19.89
CA GLU A 212 -10.76 12.23 18.62
C GLU A 212 -10.03 13.57 18.60
N PHE A 213 -8.81 13.58 18.06
CA PHE A 213 -8.03 14.79 17.89
C PHE A 213 -8.18 15.32 16.45
N ILE A 214 -8.77 16.50 16.32
CA ILE A 214 -9.02 17.16 15.03
C ILE A 214 -8.49 18.60 15.12
N GLY A 215 -7.49 18.94 14.30
CA GLY A 215 -7.03 20.32 14.12
C GLY A 215 -6.62 21.04 15.41
N GLY A 216 -5.93 20.34 16.33
CA GLY A 216 -5.48 20.92 17.59
C GLY A 216 -6.52 20.88 18.72
N LYS A 217 -7.69 20.27 18.50
CA LYS A 217 -8.76 20.13 19.49
C LYS A 217 -9.09 18.68 19.73
N VAL A 218 -9.43 18.34 20.96
CA VAL A 218 -9.90 17.00 21.36
C VAL A 218 -11.42 17.05 21.49
N TYR A 219 -12.11 16.20 20.73
CA TYR A 219 -13.55 16.02 20.73
C TYR A 219 -13.88 14.72 21.45
N GLN A 220 -14.57 14.80 22.58
CA GLN A 220 -15.02 13.63 23.34
C GLN A 220 -16.41 13.22 22.87
N TYR A 221 -16.66 11.91 22.82
CA TYR A 221 -17.93 11.34 22.42
C TYR A 221 -18.69 10.73 23.60
N GLU A 222 -19.99 11.00 23.70
CA GLU A 222 -20.86 10.44 24.75
C GLU A 222 -21.24 8.98 24.46
N ASP A 223 -21.58 8.68 23.21
CA ASP A 223 -21.93 7.32 22.80
C ASP A 223 -20.67 6.51 22.46
N ILE A 224 -20.62 5.27 22.94
CA ILE A 224 -19.51 4.34 22.69
C ILE A 224 -19.95 3.36 21.60
N ASN A 225 -19.35 3.48 20.41
CA ASN A 225 -19.54 2.55 19.31
C ASN A 225 -18.32 1.62 19.26
N LEU A 226 -18.50 0.35 19.62
CA LEU A 226 -17.40 -0.61 19.67
C LEU A 226 -17.34 -1.42 18.38
N ALA A 227 -16.23 -1.31 17.67
CA ALA A 227 -15.93 -2.14 16.51
C ALA A 227 -15.10 -3.37 16.91
N PHE A 228 -15.32 -4.50 16.24
CA PHE A 228 -14.52 -5.71 16.45
C PHE A 228 -14.08 -6.29 15.11
N ALA A 229 -12.88 -6.87 15.09
CA ALA A 229 -12.28 -7.43 13.89
C ALA A 229 -12.70 -8.89 13.67
N CYS A 230 -13.31 -9.17 12.52
CA CYS A 230 -13.68 -10.51 12.08
C CYS A 230 -12.84 -10.91 10.86
N ASP A 231 -12.13 -12.03 10.96
CA ASP A 231 -11.49 -12.63 9.80
C ASP A 231 -12.52 -13.45 9.00
N THR A 232 -12.66 -13.14 7.71
CA THR A 232 -13.65 -13.75 6.82
C THR A 232 -12.98 -14.19 5.52
N PRO A 233 -13.58 -15.11 4.73
CA PRO A 233 -13.01 -15.52 3.44
C PRO A 233 -12.81 -14.37 2.45
N ARG A 234 -13.53 -13.25 2.62
CA ARG A 234 -13.44 -12.04 1.80
C ARG A 234 -12.34 -11.08 2.26
N GLY A 235 -11.76 -11.34 3.43
CA GLY A 235 -10.75 -10.53 4.10
C GLY A 235 -11.20 -10.07 5.49
N LEU A 236 -10.41 -9.18 6.09
CA LEU A 236 -10.71 -8.58 7.39
C LEU A 236 -11.95 -7.67 7.27
N MET A 237 -12.99 -7.98 8.04
CA MET A 237 -14.20 -7.19 8.18
C MET A 237 -14.28 -6.61 9.60
N VAL A 238 -14.84 -5.41 9.72
CA VAL A 238 -14.91 -4.70 11.01
C VAL A 238 -16.35 -4.23 11.26
N PRO A 239 -17.25 -5.12 11.73
CA PRO A 239 -18.58 -4.73 12.19
C PRO A 239 -18.52 -3.82 13.43
N VAL A 240 -19.59 -3.03 13.61
CA VAL A 240 -19.70 -2.03 14.68
C VAL A 240 -20.96 -2.25 15.50
N VAL A 241 -20.80 -2.46 16.81
CA VAL A 241 -21.89 -2.42 17.79
C VAL A 241 -22.11 -0.97 18.20
N ARG A 242 -23.30 -0.43 17.87
CA ARG A 242 -23.65 0.97 18.18
C ARG A 242 -24.21 1.14 19.58
N SER A 243 -23.91 2.26 20.23
CA SER A 243 -24.34 2.57 21.61
C SER A 243 -24.10 1.42 22.59
N ALA A 244 -22.92 0.79 22.52
CA ALA A 244 -22.63 -0.45 23.21
C ALA A 244 -22.70 -0.30 24.75
N GLN A 245 -22.58 0.92 25.28
CA GLN A 245 -22.69 1.20 26.71
C GLN A 245 -24.08 1.01 27.30
N LYS A 246 -25.12 1.03 26.44
CA LYS A 246 -26.53 0.84 26.83
C LYS A 246 -26.91 -0.64 26.92
N LEU A 247 -26.09 -1.52 26.36
CA LEU A 247 -26.37 -2.96 26.30
C LEU A 247 -25.94 -3.67 27.57
N SER A 248 -26.73 -4.67 27.97
CA SER A 248 -26.33 -5.70 28.91
C SER A 248 -25.33 -6.68 28.27
N LEU A 249 -24.69 -7.53 29.08
CA LEU A 249 -23.74 -8.52 28.57
C LEU A 249 -24.40 -9.53 27.62
N GLU A 250 -25.65 -9.91 27.90
CA GLU A 250 -26.42 -10.85 27.07
C GLU A 250 -26.79 -10.21 25.73
N GLU A 251 -27.32 -8.98 25.74
CA GLU A 251 -27.66 -8.23 24.54
C GLU A 251 -26.42 -7.94 23.68
N LEU A 252 -25.29 -7.64 24.31
CA LEU A 252 -24.01 -7.44 23.62
C LEU A 252 -23.57 -8.72 22.91
N SER A 253 -23.62 -9.87 23.60
CA SER A 253 -23.23 -11.16 23.02
C SER A 253 -24.11 -11.53 21.82
N LEU A 254 -25.43 -11.32 21.91
CA LEU A 254 -26.36 -11.51 20.79
C LEU A 254 -26.08 -10.57 19.62
N ALA A 255 -25.80 -9.29 19.90
CA ALA A 255 -25.48 -8.32 18.86
C ALA A 255 -24.17 -8.67 18.13
N VAL A 256 -23.14 -9.11 18.87
CA VAL A 256 -21.86 -9.55 18.32
C VAL A 256 -22.03 -10.80 17.48
N GLU A 257 -22.76 -11.80 17.97
CA GLU A 257 -23.02 -13.04 17.22
C GLU A 257 -23.75 -12.74 15.91
N LYS A 258 -24.80 -11.91 15.96
CA LYS A 258 -25.52 -11.47 14.77
C LYS A 258 -24.60 -10.77 13.75
N LEU A 259 -23.84 -9.76 14.20
CA LEU A 259 -22.94 -9.01 13.33
C LEU A 259 -21.79 -9.88 12.78
N SER A 260 -21.33 -10.86 13.53
CA SER A 260 -20.31 -11.81 13.07
C SER A 260 -20.82 -12.70 11.95
N ASN A 261 -22.06 -13.19 12.06
CA ASN A 261 -22.71 -13.98 11.02
C ASN A 261 -22.97 -13.15 9.75
N GLU A 262 -23.39 -11.90 9.91
CA GLU A 262 -23.55 -10.95 8.79
C GLU A 262 -22.22 -10.61 8.10
N ALA A 263 -21.11 -10.59 8.84
CA ALA A 263 -19.79 -10.33 8.26
C ALA A 263 -19.24 -11.52 7.46
N VAL A 264 -19.59 -12.75 7.87
CA VAL A 264 -19.15 -13.99 7.20
C VAL A 264 -20.01 -14.30 5.97
N SER A 265 -21.30 -13.94 5.99
CA SER A 265 -22.24 -14.15 4.89
C SER A 265 -21.98 -13.25 3.67
#